data_AF-A0A0G0DVX1-F1
#
_entry.id   AF-A0A0G0DVX1-F1
#
_cell.length_a   1.000
_cell.length_b   1.000
_cell.length_c   1.000
_cell.angle_alpha   90.00
_cell.angle_beta   90.00
_cell.angle_gamma   90.00
#
_symmetry.space_group_name_H-M   'P 1'
#
loop_
_entity.id
_entity.type
_entity.pdbx_description
1 polymer ?
#
loop_
_entity_poly.entity_id
_entity_poly.type
_entity_poly.pdbx_seq_one_letter_code
_entity_poly.pdbx_strand_id
1 'polypeptide(L)' 'MLGGVFSLIMIVVKAQPGDTSDSLIRKFSKKVLAEGILQDLKKREFYQKPAELRKEKAKQIKRRIYARKHSVNK' A
#
# COMPACT_ATOMS: atom_id res chain seq x y z
N MET A 1 13.16 12.01 -5.69
CA MET A 1 13.52 10.80 -4.91
C MET A 1 13.54 11.20 -3.45
N LEU A 2 12.37 11.45 -2.84
CA LEU A 2 12.31 11.77 -1.42
C LEU A 2 12.47 10.45 -0.67
N GLY A 3 13.54 10.37 0.13
CA GLY A 3 13.83 9.23 0.99
C GLY A 3 12.58 8.84 1.74
N GLY A 4 12.16 7.58 1.54
CA GLY A 4 11.03 7.02 2.25
C GLY A 4 11.37 7.07 3.72
N VAL A 5 10.72 7.98 4.43
CA VAL A 5 10.61 7.93 5.88
C VAL A 5 9.99 6.57 6.16
N PHE A 6 10.81 5.62 6.60
CA PHE A 6 10.38 4.36 7.15
C PHE A 6 9.66 4.73 8.43
N SER A 7 8.40 5.13 8.30
CA SER A 7 7.52 5.30 9.44
C SER A 7 7.56 3.97 10.19
N LEU A 8 7.94 3.99 11.46
CA LEU A 8 7.61 2.90 12.37
C LEU A 8 6.09 2.90 12.44
N ILE A 9 5.43 2.22 11.50
CA ILE A 9 3.98 2.34 11.32
C ILE A 9 3.30 1.64 12.49
N MET A 10 2.99 2.40 13.52
CA MET A 10 2.08 2.00 14.59
C MET A 10 0.68 2.46 14.18
N ILE A 11 -0.17 1.53 13.74
CA ILE A 11 -1.56 1.84 13.42
C ILE A 11 -2.34 1.92 14.72
N VAL A 12 -2.71 3.14 15.10
CA VAL A 12 -3.60 3.41 16.24
C VAL A 12 -4.95 3.88 15.74
N VAL A 13 -6.01 3.29 16.28
CA VAL A 13 -7.40 3.76 16.18
C VAL A 13 -7.89 3.99 17.61
N LYS A 14 -8.34 5.22 17.90
CA LYS A 14 -8.90 5.58 19.20
C LYS A 14 -10.42 5.49 19.13
N ALA A 15 -11.02 4.85 20.14
CA ALA A 15 -12.48 4.78 20.26
C ALA A 15 -13.07 6.15 20.58
N GLN A 16 -14.25 6.43 20.02
CA GLN A 16 -15.03 7.63 20.29
C GLN A 16 -16.37 7.24 20.93
N PRO A 17 -17.02 8.16 21.68
CA PRO A 17 -18.37 7.91 22.19
C PRO A 17 -19.33 7.54 21.05
N GLY A 18 -20.03 6.41 21.18
CA GLY A 18 -20.94 5.89 20.16
C GLY A 18 -20.32 4.93 19.14
N ASP A 19 -19.01 4.65 19.20
CA ASP A 19 -18.41 3.59 18.39
C ASP A 19 -18.75 2.20 18.95
N THR A 20 -19.19 1.30 18.07
CA THR A 20 -19.27 -0.13 18.34
C THR A 20 -17.92 -0.81 18.08
N SER A 21 -17.72 -1.99 18.65
CA SER A 21 -16.52 -2.82 18.42
C SER A 21 -16.27 -3.05 16.92
N ASP A 22 -17.32 -3.36 16.16
CA ASP A 22 -17.24 -3.61 14.72
C ASP A 22 -16.84 -2.35 13.93
N SER A 23 -17.34 -1.17 14.33
CA SER A 23 -16.94 0.12 13.75
C SER A 23 -15.43 0.33 13.90
N LEU A 24 -14.87 0.04 15.07
CA LEU A 24 -13.45 0.17 15.34
C LEU A 24 -12.60 -0.80 14.53
N ILE A 25 -13.01 -2.07 14.44
CA ILE A 25 -12.33 -3.07 13.62
C ILE A 25 -12.33 -2.63 12.15
N ARG A 26 -13.46 -2.15 11.64
CA ARG A 26 -13.56 -1.67 10.26
C ARG A 26 -12.68 -0.45 9.99
N LYS A 27 -12.63 0.52 10.91
CA LYS A 27 -11.74 1.68 10.83
C LYS A 27 -10.27 1.26 10.83
N PHE A 28 -9.90 0.31 11.69
CA PHE A 28 -8.55 -0.25 11.74
C PHE A 28 -8.17 -0.94 10.43
N SER A 29 -8.99 -1.87 9.95
CA SER A 29 -8.76 -2.57 8.67
C SER A 29 -8.62 -1.60 7.50
N LYS A 30 -9.46 -0.55 7.46
CA LYS A 30 -9.33 0.50 6.43
C LYS A 30 -7.99 1.23 6.51
N LYS A 31 -7.51 1.55 7.72
CA LYS A 31 -6.22 2.21 7.93
C LYS A 31 -5.05 1.30 7.55
N VAL A 32 -5.11 0.01 7.89
CA VAL A 32 -4.12 -1.01 7.45
C VAL A 32 -4.00 -1.07 5.93
N LEU A 33 -5.14 -1.09 5.24
CA LEU A 33 -5.18 -1.13 3.78
C LEU A 33 -4.66 0.16 3.15
N ALA A 34 -5.04 1.31 3.71
CA ALA A 34 -4.61 2.62 3.21
C ALA A 34 -3.10 2.84 3.32
N GLU A 35 -2.50 2.42 4.45
CA GLU A 35 -1.05 2.50 4.68
C GLU A 35 -0.26 1.47 3.85
N GLY A 36 -0.94 0.49 3.24
CA GLY A 36 -0.29 -0.48 2.35
C GLY A 36 0.68 -1.45 3.04
N ILE A 37 0.60 -1.59 4.37
CA ILE A 37 1.55 -2.39 5.18
C ILE A 37 1.70 -3.81 4.64
N LEU A 38 0.60 -4.44 4.25
CA LEU A 38 0.61 -5.82 3.73
C LEU A 38 1.44 -5.94 2.44
N GLN A 39 1.42 -4.92 1.59
CA GLN A 39 2.19 -4.91 0.34
C GLN A 39 3.67 -4.72 0.63
N ASP A 40 4.00 -3.90 1.63
CA ASP A 40 5.37 -3.65 2.03
C ASP A 40 5.99 -4.84 2.78
N LEU A 41 5.23 -5.52 3.63
CA LEU A 41 5.62 -6.80 4.23
C LEU A 41 5.95 -7.82 3.14
N LYS A 42 5.06 -7.98 2.15
CA LYS A 42 5.27 -8.91 1.04
C LYS A 42 6.52 -8.58 0.20
N LYS A 43 6.83 -7.29 -0.01
CA LYS A 43 8.06 -6.88 -0.72
C LYS A 43 9.34 -7.19 0.06
N ARG A 44 9.24 -7.31 1.39
CA ARG A 44 10.38 -7.51 2.30
C ARG A 44 10.51 -8.95 2.80
N GLU A 45 9.49 -9.78 2.55
CA GLU A 45 9.44 -11.18 2.95
C GLU A 45 10.66 -11.98 2.44
N PHE A 46 11.12 -11.65 1.23
CA PHE A 46 12.30 -12.27 0.62
C PHE A 46 13.27 -11.22 0.10
N TYR A 47 14.57 -11.51 0.16
CA TYR A 47 15.57 -10.70 -0.53
C TYR A 47 15.34 -10.77 -2.04
N GLN A 48 15.25 -9.60 -2.67
CA GLN A 48 15.08 -9.48 -4.10
C GLN A 48 16.23 -8.67 -4.67
N LYS A 49 16.89 -9.20 -5.72
CA LYS A 49 18.08 -8.54 -6.29
C LYS A 49 17.69 -7.14 -6.79
N PRO A 50 18.55 -6.12 -6.64
CA PRO A 50 18.25 -4.75 -7.07
C PRO A 50 17.84 -4.64 -8.55
N ALA A 51 18.41 -5.48 -9.41
CA ALA A 51 18.07 -5.53 -10.83
C ALA A 51 16.63 -6.01 -11.07
N GLU A 52 16.18 -7.04 -10.35
CA GLU A 52 14.82 -7.57 -10.44
C GLU A 52 13.79 -6.55 -9.93
N LEU A 53 14.10 -5.88 -8.83
CA LEU A 53 13.27 -4.78 -8.30
C LEU A 53 13.09 -3.65 -9.33
N ARG A 54 14.15 -3.24 -10.03
CA ARG A 54 14.07 -2.23 -11.10
C ARG A 54 13.22 -2.73 -12.27
N LYS A 55 13.39 -3.98 -12.69
CA LYS A 55 12.63 -4.61 -13.77
C LYS A 55 11.13 -4.65 -13.46
N GLU A 56 10.75 -5.09 -12.26
CA GLU A 56 9.36 -5.15 -11.82
C GLU A 56 8.73 -3.76 -11.69
N LYS A 57 9.45 -2.78 -11.14
CA LYS A 57 8.97 -1.37 -11.10
C LYS A 57 8.68 -0.83 -12.50
N ALA A 58 9.58 -1.04 -13.46
CA ALA A 58 9.36 -0.60 -14.84
C ALA A 58 8.14 -1.28 -15.49
N LYS A 59 7.96 -2.58 -15.25
CA LYS A 59 6.80 -3.35 -15.72
C LYS A 59 5.48 -2.84 -15.14
N GLN A 60 5.45 -2.50 -13.85
CA GLN A 60 4.28 -1.93 -13.19
C GLN A 60 3.90 -0.56 -13.78
N ILE A 61 4.89 0.31 -14.04
CA ILE A 61 4.65 1.63 -14.67
C ILE A 61 4.06 1.45 -16.07
N LYS A 62 4.65 0.58 -16.90
CA LYS A 62 4.13 0.28 -18.25
C LYS A 62 2.68 -0.20 -18.21
N ARG A 63 2.35 -1.11 -17.29
CA ARG A 63 0.96 -1.59 -17.07
C ARG A 63 0.00 -0.46 -16.70
N ARG A 64 0.39 0.43 -15.78
CA ARG A 64 -0.44 1.58 -15.38
C ARG A 64 -0.71 2.54 -16.54
N ILE A 65 0.32 2.85 -17.34
CA ILE A 65 0.19 3.70 -18.52
C ILE A 65 -0.75 3.05 -19.54
N TYR A 66 -0.58 1.76 -19.81
CA TYR A 66 -1.43 1.01 -20.73
C TYR A 66 -2.90 1.03 -20.29
N ALA A 67 -3.17 0.71 -19.02
CA ALA A 67 -4.52 0.73 -18.47
C ALA A 67 -5.17 2.12 -18.58
N ARG A 68 -4.42 3.19 -18.27
CA ARG A 68 -4.92 4.58 -18.39
C ARG A 68 -5.24 4.96 -19.84
N LYS A 69 -4.43 4.55 -20.81
CA LYS A 69 -4.72 4.80 -22.23
C LYS A 69 -6.02 4.12 -22.67
N HIS A 70 -6.25 2.89 -22.23
CA HIS A 70 -7.46 2.13 -22.59
C HIS A 70 -8.73 2.67 -21.94
N SER A 71 -8.64 3.24 -20.74
CA SER A 71 -9.79 3.89 -20.09
C SER A 71 -10.14 5.25 -20.67
N VAL A 72 -9.22 5.91 -21.37
CA VAL A 72 -9.45 7.24 -22.00
C VAL A 72 -9.99 7.11 -23.42
N ASN A 73 -9.67 6.02 -24.11
CA ASN A 73 -10.14 5.72 -25.47
C ASN A 73 -11.49 4.97 -25.52
N LYS A 74 -12.14 4.74 -24.37
CA LYS A 74 -13.47 4.13 -24.25
C LYS A 74 -14.44 5.20 -23.77
#